data_AF-A0A7V9HHH5-F1
#
_entry.id   AF-A0A7V9HHH5-F1
#
_cell.length_a   1.000
_cell.length_b   1.000
_cell.length_c   1.000
_cell.angle_alpha   90.00
_cell.angle_beta   90.00
_cell.angle_gamma   90.00
#
_symmetry.space_group_name_H-M   'P 1'
#
loop_
_entity.id
_entity.type
_entity.pdbx_description
1 polymer ?
#
loop_
_entity_poly.entity_id
_entity_poly.type
_entity_poly.pdbx_seq_one_letter_code
_entity_poly.pdbx_strand_id
1 'polypeptide(L)'
;MTDQANKQSKQPDQQTPNPRQHFQEDAAGELLTTNQGVRISHTDDSLKAGERGPTLMEDFHFREKMTHFDHERIPERVVHARGSGAHGYFQVYESLADLTRAAFLQDPSVRTPVFVRFSTVVGFRGSADTVRDVRGFATKFYTDEGNFDLVGNNMPVFFIQDAIKFPDLVHAIKPEPHYEMPQASAAHDTFWDFVSLVPETLHVIMWVLSDRALPRSYRMMEG
;
A
#
# COMPACT_ATOMS: atom_id res chain seq x y z
N MET A 1 30.19 32.98 -42.84
CA MET A 1 30.71 31.64 -42.47
C MET A 1 30.75 31.59 -40.96
N THR A 2 29.67 31.09 -40.37
CA THR A 2 29.45 31.02 -38.92
C THR A 2 29.48 29.55 -38.53
N ASP A 3 30.53 29.13 -37.82
CA ASP A 3 30.62 27.80 -37.23
C ASP A 3 29.73 27.73 -35.98
N GLN A 4 28.61 27.03 -36.12
CA GLN A 4 27.80 26.57 -35.00
C GLN A 4 28.43 25.29 -34.44
N ALA A 5 29.18 25.43 -33.34
CA ALA A 5 29.61 24.28 -32.55
C ALA A 5 28.41 23.72 -31.77
N ASN A 6 27.95 22.57 -32.26
CA ASN A 6 26.90 21.72 -31.72
C ASN A 6 27.18 21.32 -30.26
N LYS A 7 26.57 22.02 -29.29
CA LYS A 7 26.50 21.56 -27.90
C LYS A 7 25.37 20.53 -27.79
N GLN A 8 25.71 19.26 -27.98
CA GLN A 8 24.85 18.16 -27.56
C GLN A 8 24.63 18.25 -26.05
N SER A 9 23.41 18.59 -25.66
CA SER A 9 22.91 18.48 -24.29
C SER A 9 22.99 17.01 -23.87
N LYS A 10 23.95 16.67 -23.01
CA LYS A 10 23.94 15.40 -22.28
C LYS A 10 22.69 15.36 -21.41
N GLN A 11 21.72 14.52 -21.76
CA GLN A 11 20.64 14.12 -20.87
C GLN A 11 21.27 13.51 -19.61
N PRO A 12 20.92 13.95 -18.40
CA PRO A 12 21.27 13.22 -17.19
C PRO A 12 20.23 12.11 -17.00
N ASP A 13 20.30 11.08 -17.86
CA ASP A 13 19.62 9.81 -17.62
C ASP A 13 20.56 8.90 -16.80
N GLN A 14 21.15 9.47 -15.74
CA GLN A 14 21.80 8.68 -14.72
C GLN A 14 20.69 8.07 -13.86
N GLN A 15 20.14 6.96 -14.35
CA GLN A 15 19.37 6.04 -13.54
C GLN A 15 20.26 5.62 -12.37
N THR A 16 20.05 6.23 -11.21
CA THR A 16 20.51 5.67 -9.95
C THR A 16 20.03 4.22 -9.93
N PRO A 17 20.93 3.22 -9.75
CA PRO A 17 20.53 1.81 -9.77
C PRO A 17 19.36 1.61 -8.82
N ASN A 18 18.25 1.06 -9.31
CA ASN A 18 17.10 0.80 -8.44
C ASN A 18 17.57 -0.22 -7.39
N PRO A 19 17.66 0.16 -6.10
CA PRO A 19 18.24 -0.71 -5.07
C PRO A 19 17.47 -2.02 -4.90
N ARG A 20 16.24 -2.11 -5.44
CA ARG A 20 15.43 -3.33 -5.45
C ARG A 20 15.81 -4.33 -6.54
N GLN A 21 16.58 -3.95 -7.56
CA GLN A 21 17.04 -4.90 -8.58
C GLN A 21 17.85 -6.05 -7.97
N HIS A 22 18.60 -5.77 -6.90
CA HIS A 22 19.34 -6.79 -6.14
C HIS A 22 18.45 -7.80 -5.41
N PHE A 23 17.18 -7.47 -5.18
CA PHE A 23 16.19 -8.32 -4.50
C PHE A 23 15.16 -8.91 -5.47
N GLN A 24 15.33 -8.68 -6.78
CA GLN A 24 14.46 -9.27 -7.78
C GLN A 24 15.01 -10.65 -8.15
N GLU A 25 14.18 -11.67 -7.98
CA GLU A 25 14.51 -13.03 -8.40
C GLU A 25 13.93 -13.29 -9.80
N ASP A 26 14.74 -13.90 -10.68
CA ASP A 26 14.31 -14.43 -11.97
C ASP A 26 14.54 -15.94 -11.97
N ALA A 27 13.46 -16.70 -12.11
CA ALA A 27 13.49 -18.16 -12.10
C ALA A 27 13.64 -18.76 -13.51
N ALA A 28 13.73 -17.94 -14.57
CA ALA A 28 13.78 -18.41 -15.95
C ALA A 28 15.06 -19.23 -16.22
N GLY A 29 14.88 -20.53 -16.50
CA GLY A 29 15.99 -21.44 -16.79
C GLY A 29 16.70 -21.99 -15.56
N GLU A 30 16.28 -21.60 -14.36
CA GLU A 30 16.81 -22.11 -13.10
C GLU A 30 16.15 -23.44 -12.70
N LEU A 31 16.88 -24.24 -11.92
CA LEU A 31 16.35 -25.47 -11.34
C LEU A 31 15.62 -25.15 -10.04
N LEU A 32 14.52 -25.86 -9.76
CA LEU A 32 13.82 -25.73 -8.49
C LEU A 32 14.75 -26.11 -7.32
N THR A 33 14.82 -25.24 -6.30
CA THR A 33 15.58 -25.49 -5.07
C THR A 33 14.72 -25.29 -3.83
N THR A 34 15.20 -25.81 -2.71
CA THR A 34 14.79 -25.36 -1.37
C THR A 34 15.30 -23.93 -1.10
N ASN A 35 14.83 -23.33 -0.01
CA ASN A 35 15.32 -22.04 0.47
C ASN A 35 16.80 -22.07 0.88
N GLN A 36 17.38 -23.26 1.09
CA GLN A 36 18.80 -23.48 1.39
C GLN A 36 19.63 -23.81 0.13
N GLY A 37 19.04 -23.75 -1.07
CA GLY A 37 19.71 -24.01 -2.35
C GLY A 37 19.87 -25.49 -2.71
N VAL A 38 19.18 -26.41 -2.03
CA VAL A 38 19.19 -27.84 -2.37
C VAL A 38 18.27 -28.07 -3.56
N ARG A 39 18.80 -28.64 -4.64
CA ARG A 39 18.00 -28.95 -5.85
C ARG A 39 16.93 -29.99 -5.55
N ILE A 40 15.71 -29.74 -6.05
CA ILE A 40 14.56 -30.62 -5.92
C ILE A 40 14.13 -31.08 -7.32
N SER A 41 14.09 -32.39 -7.54
CA SER A 41 13.72 -33.00 -8.82
C SER A 41 12.24 -33.37 -8.93
N HIS A 42 11.54 -33.49 -7.80
CA HIS A 42 10.15 -33.94 -7.74
C HIS A 42 9.41 -33.21 -6.59
N THR A 43 8.26 -32.60 -6.89
CA THR A 43 7.50 -31.77 -5.92
C THR A 43 6.03 -32.16 -5.78
N ASP A 44 5.60 -33.16 -6.55
CA ASP A 44 4.19 -33.59 -6.63
C ASP A 44 3.85 -34.68 -5.58
N ASP A 45 4.86 -35.34 -5.03
CA ASP A 45 4.72 -36.38 -4.02
C ASP A 45 5.58 -36.09 -2.79
N SER A 46 5.04 -36.42 -1.62
CA SER A 46 5.82 -36.53 -0.38
C SER A 46 6.63 -37.83 -0.34
N LEU A 47 7.73 -37.82 0.41
CA LEU A 47 8.49 -39.01 0.75
C LEU A 47 7.67 -39.93 1.67
N LYS A 48 7.51 -41.20 1.29
CA LYS A 48 6.69 -42.20 1.99
C LYS A 48 7.46 -43.49 2.29
N ALA A 49 7.07 -44.22 3.33
CA ALA A 49 7.54 -45.58 3.60
C ALA A 49 6.85 -46.61 2.67
N GLY A 50 7.27 -46.64 1.41
CA GLY A 50 6.64 -47.45 0.34
C GLY A 50 5.55 -46.68 -0.41
N GLU A 51 5.15 -47.16 -1.59
CA GLU A 51 4.28 -46.45 -2.53
C GLU A 51 2.95 -45.99 -1.92
N ARG A 52 2.37 -46.82 -1.03
CA ARG A 52 1.11 -46.55 -0.32
C ARG A 52 1.30 -46.42 1.20
N GLY A 53 2.53 -46.16 1.63
CA GLY A 53 2.88 -46.00 3.03
C GLY A 53 2.63 -44.59 3.57
N PRO A 54 2.84 -44.37 4.88
CA PRO A 54 2.75 -43.06 5.50
C PRO A 54 3.89 -42.13 5.04
N THR A 55 3.63 -40.82 5.05
CA THR A 55 4.66 -39.77 4.85
C THR A 55 5.70 -39.79 5.97
N LEU A 56 6.96 -39.61 5.63
CA LEU A 56 8.08 -39.62 6.58
C LEU A 56 8.41 -38.22 7.11
N MET A 57 8.73 -38.13 8.40
CA MET A 57 9.11 -36.86 9.04
C MET A 57 10.47 -36.32 8.54
N GLU A 58 11.33 -37.18 8.01
CA GLU A 58 12.62 -36.79 7.41
C GLU A 58 12.46 -36.03 6.08
N ASP A 59 11.25 -35.96 5.51
CA ASP A 59 10.95 -35.16 4.32
C ASP A 59 11.10 -33.65 4.61
N PHE A 60 12.31 -33.16 4.45
CA PHE A 60 12.64 -31.75 4.69
C PHE A 60 12.06 -30.83 3.61
N HIS A 61 11.91 -31.30 2.38
CA HIS A 61 11.31 -30.52 1.29
C HIS A 61 9.83 -30.25 1.57
N PHE A 62 9.06 -31.29 1.92
CA PHE A 62 7.66 -31.13 2.31
C PHE A 62 7.51 -30.16 3.48
N ARG A 63 8.30 -30.35 4.54
CA ARG A 63 8.21 -29.50 5.74
C ARG A 63 8.58 -28.06 5.46
N GLU A 64 9.65 -27.79 4.72
CA GLU A 64 10.07 -26.43 4.38
C GLU A 64 8.98 -25.72 3.55
N LYS A 65 8.50 -26.37 2.48
CA LYS A 65 7.46 -25.84 1.60
C LYS A 65 6.16 -25.54 2.36
N MET A 66 5.70 -26.48 3.20
CA MET A 66 4.50 -26.30 4.02
C MET A 66 4.70 -25.23 5.09
N THR A 67 5.85 -25.19 5.76
CA THR A 67 6.13 -24.17 6.77
C THR A 67 6.09 -22.78 6.16
N HIS A 68 6.67 -22.57 4.97
CA HIS A 68 6.58 -21.28 4.30
C HIS A 68 5.12 -20.92 3.95
N PHE A 69 4.36 -21.86 3.40
CA PHE A 69 2.93 -21.66 3.09
C PHE A 69 2.09 -21.30 4.32
N ASP A 70 2.25 -22.06 5.41
CA ASP A 70 1.49 -21.89 6.66
C ASP A 70 1.74 -20.51 7.31
N HIS A 71 2.85 -19.85 6.97
CA HIS A 71 3.27 -18.55 7.52
C HIS A 71 3.19 -17.40 6.50
N GLU A 72 2.54 -17.58 5.34
CA GLU A 72 2.42 -16.52 4.33
C GLU A 72 1.62 -15.30 4.81
N ARG A 73 0.69 -15.50 5.75
CA ARG A 73 -0.24 -14.45 6.18
C ARG A 73 0.39 -13.61 7.29
N ILE A 74 0.61 -12.34 6.99
CA ILE A 74 0.88 -11.29 7.99
C ILE A 74 -0.40 -10.53 8.34
N PRO A 75 -0.52 -9.97 9.57
CA PRO A 75 -1.65 -9.13 9.94
C PRO A 75 -1.89 -8.01 8.94
N GLU A 76 -3.15 -7.68 8.71
CA GLU A 76 -3.48 -6.52 7.88
C GLU A 76 -3.28 -5.23 8.65
N ARG A 77 -3.32 -4.12 7.92
CA ARG A 77 -3.42 -2.80 8.54
C ARG A 77 -4.75 -2.73 9.30
N VAL A 78 -4.72 -2.16 10.50
CA VAL A 78 -5.92 -1.97 11.36
C VAL A 78 -7.03 -1.23 10.60
N VAL A 79 -6.65 -0.19 9.87
CA VAL A 79 -7.47 0.55 8.91
C VAL A 79 -6.75 0.62 7.58
N HIS A 80 -7.45 0.93 6.49
CA HIS A 80 -6.87 0.99 5.15
C HIS A 80 -6.28 -0.36 4.67
N ALA A 81 -6.87 -1.48 5.10
CA ALA A 81 -6.41 -2.83 4.76
C ALA A 81 -6.51 -3.11 3.26
N ARG A 82 -7.67 -2.82 2.64
CA ARG A 82 -7.87 -2.92 1.20
C ARG A 82 -7.24 -1.75 0.47
N GLY A 83 -6.26 -2.02 -0.39
CA GLY A 83 -5.60 -0.97 -1.16
C GLY A 83 -4.63 -1.49 -2.21
N SER A 84 -4.29 -0.61 -3.14
CA SER A 84 -3.42 -0.87 -4.30
C SER A 84 -2.34 0.20 -4.39
N GLY A 85 -1.16 -0.12 -4.91
CA GLY A 85 -0.07 0.85 -5.00
C GLY A 85 0.73 0.76 -6.29
N ALA A 86 1.46 1.83 -6.58
CA ALA A 86 2.27 1.98 -7.78
C ALA A 86 3.52 2.83 -7.52
N HIS A 87 4.56 2.57 -8.31
CA HIS A 87 5.78 3.38 -8.37
C HIS A 87 5.62 4.57 -9.33
N GLY A 88 6.36 5.63 -9.08
CA GLY A 88 6.45 6.80 -9.95
C GLY A 88 7.60 7.73 -9.53
N TYR A 89 7.53 8.98 -9.98
CA TYR A 89 8.41 10.04 -9.52
C TYR A 89 7.63 11.34 -9.28
N PHE A 90 8.15 12.17 -8.38
CA PHE A 90 7.74 13.54 -8.16
C PHE A 90 8.84 14.48 -8.66
N GLN A 91 8.44 15.61 -9.22
CA GLN A 91 9.33 16.66 -9.68
C GLN A 91 8.67 18.00 -9.36
N VAL A 92 9.38 18.85 -8.60
CA VAL A 92 8.89 20.19 -8.27
C VAL A 92 8.94 21.07 -9.53
N TYR A 93 7.97 21.98 -9.69
CA TYR A 93 7.93 22.85 -10.87
C TYR A 93 8.97 23.97 -10.81
N GLU A 94 9.18 24.54 -9.63
CA GLU A 94 10.14 25.61 -9.35
C GLU A 94 10.75 25.40 -7.96
N SER A 95 11.88 26.07 -7.69
CA SER A 95 12.52 25.99 -6.38
C SER A 95 11.63 26.62 -5.30
N LEU A 96 11.43 25.91 -4.18
CA LEU A 96 10.73 26.44 -3.00
C LEU A 96 11.70 26.79 -1.87
N ALA A 97 12.96 27.11 -2.19
CA ALA A 97 14.02 27.41 -1.22
C ALA A 97 13.67 28.55 -0.26
N ASP A 98 12.87 29.52 -0.71
CA ASP A 98 12.41 30.65 0.10
C ASP A 98 11.40 30.24 1.20
N LEU A 99 10.75 29.07 1.05
CA LEU A 99 9.69 28.58 1.94
C LEU A 99 10.13 27.38 2.80
N THR A 100 11.03 26.55 2.28
CA THR A 100 11.43 25.30 2.93
C THR A 100 12.86 24.92 2.57
N ARG A 101 13.50 24.16 3.46
CA ARG A 101 14.82 23.55 3.26
C ARG A 101 14.76 22.09 2.79
N ALA A 102 13.57 21.54 2.58
CA ALA A 102 13.42 20.13 2.21
C ALA A 102 14.03 19.86 0.83
N ALA A 103 15.02 18.96 0.75
CA ALA A 103 15.83 18.73 -0.46
C ALA A 103 15.01 18.47 -1.74
N PHE A 104 13.97 17.65 -1.66
CA PHE A 104 13.14 17.27 -2.82
C PHE A 104 12.28 18.42 -3.40
N LEU A 105 12.28 19.60 -2.76
CA LEU A 105 11.57 20.80 -3.18
C LEU A 105 12.51 21.96 -3.60
N GLN A 106 13.83 21.73 -3.64
CA GLN A 106 14.81 22.79 -3.90
C GLN A 106 15.12 22.99 -5.38
N ASP A 107 15.12 21.94 -6.20
CA ASP A 107 15.61 21.99 -7.57
C ASP A 107 14.60 21.34 -8.54
N PRO A 108 14.06 22.08 -9.52
CA PRO A 108 13.09 21.55 -10.48
C PRO A 108 13.69 20.54 -11.47
N SER A 109 15.01 20.36 -11.51
CA SER A 109 15.65 19.31 -12.31
C SER A 109 15.68 17.94 -11.61
N VAL A 110 15.46 17.90 -10.30
CA VAL A 110 15.53 16.67 -9.50
C VAL A 110 14.22 15.90 -9.58
N ARG A 111 14.32 14.59 -9.90
CA ARG A 111 13.21 13.63 -9.82
C ARG A 111 13.35 12.79 -8.56
N THR A 112 12.40 12.95 -7.65
CA THR A 112 12.32 12.16 -6.42
C THR A 112 11.49 10.90 -6.67
N PRO A 113 12.05 9.69 -6.52
CA PRO A 113 11.25 8.48 -6.64
C PRO A 113 10.13 8.46 -5.60
N VAL A 114 8.95 7.97 -6.00
CA VAL A 114 7.81 7.80 -5.08
C VAL A 114 7.20 6.41 -5.18
N PHE A 115 6.56 6.01 -4.09
CA PHE A 115 5.59 4.92 -4.09
C PHE A 115 4.29 5.43 -3.49
N VAL A 116 3.20 5.27 -4.22
CA VAL A 116 1.85 5.70 -3.79
C VAL A 116 1.02 4.47 -3.48
N ARG A 117 0.30 4.49 -2.36
CA ARG A 117 -0.73 3.50 -2.04
C ARG A 117 -2.08 4.18 -1.84
N PHE A 118 -3.06 3.74 -2.61
CA PHE A 118 -4.47 4.08 -2.47
C PHE A 118 -5.20 3.00 -1.68
N SER A 119 -6.25 3.36 -0.97
CA SER A 119 -7.02 2.40 -0.18
C SER A 119 -8.44 2.86 0.08
N THR A 120 -9.31 1.95 0.52
CA THR A 120 -10.47 2.30 1.36
C THR A 120 -10.00 2.46 2.82
N VAL A 121 -10.91 2.54 3.80
CA VAL A 121 -10.56 2.69 5.23
C VAL A 121 -11.08 1.50 6.05
N VAL A 122 -12.38 1.24 5.97
CA VAL A 122 -13.09 0.37 6.93
C VAL A 122 -12.87 -1.11 6.64
N GLY A 123 -12.96 -1.46 5.35
CA GLY A 123 -13.00 -2.84 4.90
C GLY A 123 -11.71 -3.62 5.15
N PHE A 124 -11.86 -4.92 5.42
CA PHE A 124 -10.72 -5.86 5.49
C PHE A 124 -10.04 -6.01 4.13
N ARG A 125 -8.84 -6.62 4.07
CA ARG A 125 -8.04 -6.68 2.83
C ARG A 125 -8.75 -7.28 1.60
N GLY A 126 -9.76 -8.12 1.84
CA GLY A 126 -10.56 -8.80 0.82
C GLY A 126 -11.87 -8.09 0.44
N SER A 127 -12.15 -6.90 1.00
CA SER A 127 -13.36 -6.14 0.67
C SER A 127 -13.34 -5.58 -0.76
N ALA A 128 -14.50 -5.15 -1.26
CA ALA A 128 -14.63 -4.50 -2.56
C ALA A 128 -13.99 -3.10 -2.59
N ASP A 129 -13.53 -2.65 -3.76
CA ASP A 129 -12.94 -1.32 -3.96
C ASP A 129 -13.98 -0.20 -4.06
N THR A 130 -15.17 -0.51 -4.60
CA THR A 130 -16.22 0.46 -4.96
C THR A 130 -17.24 0.68 -3.84
N VAL A 131 -16.85 0.47 -2.58
CA VAL A 131 -17.70 0.73 -1.40
C VAL A 131 -17.80 2.23 -1.14
N ARG A 132 -18.88 2.72 -0.52
CA ARG A 132 -18.96 4.11 -0.04
C ARG A 132 -18.08 4.25 1.20
N ASP A 133 -16.98 4.97 1.09
CA ASP A 133 -16.00 5.12 2.17
C ASP A 133 -15.12 6.36 1.90
N VAL A 134 -14.27 6.75 2.83
CA VAL A 134 -13.12 7.61 2.55
C VAL A 134 -12.09 6.81 1.73
N ARG A 135 -11.20 7.49 1.00
CA ARG A 135 -10.04 6.86 0.36
C ARG A 135 -8.75 7.40 0.94
N GLY A 136 -7.83 6.49 1.28
CA GLY A 136 -6.46 6.86 1.59
C GLY A 136 -5.68 7.19 0.32
N PHE A 137 -4.81 8.19 0.40
CA PHE A 137 -3.83 8.57 -0.62
C PHE A 137 -2.50 8.81 0.09
N ALA A 138 -1.72 7.74 0.26
CA ALA A 138 -0.44 7.79 0.95
C ALA A 138 0.72 7.77 -0.06
N THR A 139 1.56 8.81 -0.02
CA THR A 139 2.74 8.95 -0.89
C THR A 139 4.02 8.93 -0.07
N LYS A 140 4.89 7.97 -0.36
CA LYS A 140 6.25 7.91 0.17
C LYS A 140 7.21 8.53 -0.84
N PHE A 141 7.95 9.54 -0.42
CA PHE A 141 9.02 10.20 -1.15
C PHE A 141 10.36 9.64 -0.67
N TYR A 142 11.13 9.08 -1.59
CA TYR A 142 12.47 8.60 -1.32
C TYR A 142 13.46 9.74 -1.59
N THR A 143 13.60 10.65 -0.62
CA THR A 143 14.46 11.83 -0.74
C THR A 143 15.89 11.53 -0.32
N ASP A 144 16.85 12.37 -0.74
CA ASP A 144 18.26 12.24 -0.35
C ASP A 144 18.51 12.52 1.14
N GLU A 145 17.55 13.14 1.83
CA GLU A 145 17.59 13.45 3.27
C GLU A 145 16.68 12.52 4.10
N GLY A 146 16.28 11.39 3.52
CA GLY A 146 15.45 10.38 4.16
C GLY A 146 14.04 10.26 3.57
N ASN A 147 13.30 9.27 4.04
CA ASN A 147 11.94 9.05 3.57
C ASN A 147 10.99 10.10 4.17
N PHE A 148 10.23 10.77 3.31
CA PHE A 148 9.12 11.62 3.72
C PHE A 148 7.81 10.96 3.29
N ASP A 149 6.87 10.79 4.23
CA ASP A 149 5.56 10.18 3.96
C ASP A 149 4.46 11.22 4.10
N LEU A 150 3.81 11.55 2.98
CA LEU A 150 2.57 12.34 2.98
C LEU A 150 1.38 11.39 2.99
N VAL A 151 0.80 11.17 4.18
CA VAL A 151 -0.29 10.23 4.40
C VAL A 151 -1.62 10.98 4.44
N GLY A 152 -2.24 11.15 3.27
CA GLY A 152 -3.48 11.89 3.08
C GLY A 152 -4.72 11.02 2.82
N ASN A 153 -5.84 11.70 2.62
CA ASN A 153 -7.12 11.14 2.21
C ASN A 153 -7.68 11.92 1.02
N ASN A 154 -8.64 11.35 0.29
CA ASN A 154 -9.34 12.06 -0.79
C ASN A 154 -10.37 13.12 -0.31
N MET A 155 -10.33 13.47 0.97
CA MET A 155 -11.21 14.44 1.63
C MET A 155 -10.37 15.39 2.46
N PRO A 156 -10.69 16.70 2.47
CA PRO A 156 -9.86 17.73 3.10
C PRO A 156 -10.05 17.84 4.62
N VAL A 157 -10.94 17.04 5.20
CA VAL A 157 -11.28 17.05 6.63
C VAL A 157 -11.44 15.63 7.16
N PHE A 158 -11.38 15.49 8.49
CA PHE A 158 -11.48 14.22 9.17
C PHE A 158 -12.70 14.16 10.11
N PHE A 159 -13.04 12.97 10.61
CA PHE A 159 -14.20 12.71 11.46
C PHE A 159 -14.10 13.32 12.86
N ILE A 160 -12.90 13.38 13.40
CA ILE A 160 -12.63 13.68 14.81
C ILE A 160 -11.56 14.76 14.92
N GLN A 161 -11.62 15.52 16.00
CA GLN A 161 -10.67 16.60 16.29
C GLN A 161 -9.44 16.13 17.07
N ASP A 162 -9.61 15.10 17.90
CA ASP A 162 -8.54 14.53 18.74
C ASP A 162 -8.30 13.06 18.40
N ALA A 163 -7.03 12.69 18.25
CA ALA A 163 -6.59 11.34 17.91
C ALA A 163 -6.97 10.30 18.98
N ILE A 164 -7.20 10.70 20.24
CA ILE A 164 -7.61 9.76 21.30
C ILE A 164 -8.96 9.08 21.00
N LYS A 165 -9.84 9.74 20.23
CA LYS A 165 -11.14 9.18 19.79
C LYS A 165 -11.03 8.23 18.59
N PHE A 166 -9.84 8.04 18.03
CA PHE A 166 -9.66 7.22 16.84
C PHE A 166 -10.12 5.76 17.03
N PRO A 167 -9.82 5.09 18.15
CA PRO A 167 -10.36 3.75 18.41
C PRO A 167 -11.89 3.74 18.49
N ASP A 168 -12.50 4.76 19.10
CA ASP A 168 -13.97 4.85 19.22
C ASP A 168 -14.63 4.97 17.85
N LEU A 169 -14.12 5.87 17.00
CA LEU A 169 -14.56 6.03 15.62
C LEU A 169 -14.40 4.73 14.83
N VAL A 170 -13.21 4.11 14.89
CA VAL A 170 -12.89 2.90 14.12
C VAL A 170 -13.77 1.74 14.57
N HIS A 171 -13.99 1.55 15.86
CA HIS A 171 -14.92 0.53 16.36
C HIS A 171 -16.37 0.81 15.95
N ALA A 172 -16.80 2.08 15.95
CA ALA A 172 -18.15 2.45 15.58
C ALA A 172 -18.44 2.20 14.09
N ILE A 173 -17.48 2.43 13.19
CA ILE A 173 -17.65 2.27 11.73
C ILE A 173 -17.28 0.88 11.20
N LYS A 174 -16.48 0.10 11.95
CA LYS A 174 -16.16 -1.29 11.58
C LYS A 174 -17.35 -2.22 11.85
N PRO A 175 -17.32 -3.44 11.29
CA PRO A 175 -18.36 -4.42 11.55
C PRO A 175 -18.56 -4.64 13.06
N GLU A 176 -19.82 -4.76 13.50
CA GLU A 176 -20.10 -4.86 14.93
C GLU A 176 -19.53 -6.17 15.52
N PRO A 177 -18.97 -6.11 16.73
CA PRO A 177 -18.06 -7.15 17.21
C PRO A 177 -18.74 -8.49 17.52
N HIS A 178 -20.06 -8.52 17.66
CA HIS A 178 -20.79 -9.73 18.04
C HIS A 178 -20.99 -10.72 16.88
N TYR A 179 -20.92 -10.24 15.63
CA TYR A 179 -21.13 -11.05 14.42
C TYR A 179 -20.32 -10.61 13.18
N GLU A 180 -19.44 -9.62 13.32
CA GLU A 180 -18.57 -9.09 12.26
C GLU A 180 -19.33 -8.61 11.00
N MET A 181 -20.46 -7.92 11.19
CA MET A 181 -21.26 -7.33 10.10
C MET A 181 -21.61 -5.85 10.37
N PRO A 182 -21.81 -5.03 9.32
CA PRO A 182 -21.59 -5.31 7.90
C PRO A 182 -20.13 -5.07 7.47
N GLN A 183 -19.67 -5.78 6.43
CA GLN A 183 -18.35 -5.55 5.85
C GLN A 183 -18.31 -4.23 5.05
N ALA A 184 -17.29 -3.41 5.30
CA ALA A 184 -16.93 -2.24 4.50
C ALA A 184 -18.11 -1.29 4.21
N SER A 185 -18.97 -1.07 5.22
CA SER A 185 -20.16 -0.25 5.09
C SER A 185 -20.39 0.52 6.39
N ALA A 186 -20.68 1.81 6.27
CA ALA A 186 -21.10 2.68 7.36
C ALA A 186 -22.63 2.65 7.59
N ALA A 187 -23.37 1.79 6.87
CA ALA A 187 -24.82 1.68 6.96
C ALA A 187 -25.25 0.68 8.04
N HIS A 188 -24.95 1.00 9.30
CA HIS A 188 -25.36 0.24 10.49
C HIS A 188 -25.40 1.12 11.74
N ASP A 189 -26.04 0.62 12.78
CA ASP A 189 -26.45 1.38 13.96
C ASP A 189 -25.28 2.01 14.73
N THR A 190 -24.22 1.26 15.01
CA THR A 190 -23.09 1.78 15.83
C THR A 190 -22.41 2.99 15.22
N PHE A 191 -22.33 3.07 13.89
CA PHE A 191 -21.73 4.22 13.23
C PHE A 191 -22.61 5.45 13.33
N TRP A 192 -23.91 5.30 13.06
CA TRP A 192 -24.84 6.43 13.10
C TRP A 192 -25.14 6.88 14.52
N ASP A 193 -25.06 5.99 15.50
CA ASP A 193 -25.07 6.34 16.93
C ASP A 193 -23.89 7.27 17.26
N PHE A 194 -22.66 6.87 16.91
CA PHE A 194 -21.46 7.71 17.10
C PHE A 194 -21.60 9.06 16.41
N VAL A 195 -22.01 9.10 15.14
CA VAL A 195 -22.20 10.34 14.38
C VAL A 195 -23.23 11.26 15.05
N SER A 196 -24.32 10.70 15.58
CA SER A 196 -25.38 11.49 16.23
C SER A 196 -24.94 12.12 17.55
N LEU A 197 -24.01 11.48 18.28
CA LEU A 197 -23.50 11.93 19.57
C LEU A 197 -22.23 12.79 19.44
N VAL A 198 -21.56 12.73 18.30
CA VAL A 198 -20.25 13.38 18.06
C VAL A 198 -20.36 14.31 16.84
N PRO A 199 -20.92 15.54 17.01
CA PRO A 199 -21.26 16.42 15.89
C PRO A 199 -20.07 16.98 15.12
N GLU A 200 -18.84 16.89 15.65
CA GLU A 200 -17.61 17.21 14.89
C GLU A 200 -17.45 16.35 13.63
N THR A 201 -18.10 15.17 13.58
CA THR A 201 -18.13 14.28 12.41
C THR A 201 -18.92 14.86 11.24
N LEU A 202 -19.86 15.78 11.49
CA LEU A 202 -20.88 16.14 10.49
C LEU A 202 -20.28 16.70 9.20
N HIS A 203 -19.14 17.41 9.28
CA HIS A 203 -18.50 17.92 8.07
C HIS A 203 -18.06 16.78 7.14
N VAL A 204 -17.29 15.80 7.64
CA VAL A 204 -16.82 14.70 6.79
C VAL A 204 -17.97 13.78 6.36
N ILE A 205 -19.04 13.67 7.16
CA ILE A 205 -20.24 12.90 6.76
C ILE A 205 -20.88 13.49 5.49
N MET A 206 -20.91 14.81 5.34
CA MET A 206 -21.37 15.43 4.08
C MET A 206 -20.51 15.02 2.88
N TRP A 207 -19.19 14.86 3.06
CA TRP A 207 -18.30 14.34 2.02
C TRP A 207 -18.54 12.86 1.75
N VAL A 208 -18.69 12.04 2.80
CA VAL A 208 -18.92 10.58 2.72
C VAL A 208 -20.24 10.25 2.02
N LEU A 209 -21.30 11.04 2.25
CA LEU A 209 -22.59 10.83 1.59
C LEU A 209 -22.65 11.39 0.17
N SER A 210 -21.70 12.24 -0.24
CA SER A 210 -21.56 12.70 -1.62
C SER A 210 -20.93 11.63 -2.54
N ASP A 211 -20.87 11.91 -3.84
CA ASP A 211 -20.21 11.03 -4.82
C ASP A 211 -18.68 10.98 -4.65
N ARG A 212 -18.08 11.87 -3.84
CA ARG A 212 -16.64 11.84 -3.50
C ARG A 212 -16.22 10.52 -2.85
N ALA A 213 -17.13 9.87 -2.14
CA ALA A 213 -16.90 8.58 -1.50
C ALA A 213 -17.05 7.36 -2.43
N LEU A 214 -17.42 7.58 -3.69
CA LEU A 214 -17.57 6.58 -4.73
C LEU A 214 -16.78 6.99 -6.00
N PRO A 215 -15.47 7.26 -5.88
CA PRO A 215 -14.68 7.72 -7.02
C PRO A 215 -14.65 6.67 -8.12
N ARG A 216 -14.77 7.12 -9.37
CA ARG A 216 -14.71 6.26 -10.56
C ARG A 216 -13.40 5.49 -10.66
N SER A 217 -12.31 6.07 -10.17
CA SER A 217 -10.94 5.52 -10.16
C SER A 217 -10.10 6.31 -9.16
N TYR A 218 -9.04 5.70 -8.62
CA TYR A 218 -8.01 6.42 -7.85
C TYR A 218 -7.36 7.57 -8.64
N ARG A 219 -7.39 7.51 -9.97
CA ARG A 219 -6.90 8.58 -10.86
C ARG A 219 -7.84 9.79 -10.95
N MET A 220 -9.05 9.69 -10.41
CA MET A 220 -10.14 10.66 -10.54
C MET A 220 -10.65 11.12 -9.17
N MET A 221 -9.74 11.23 -8.20
CA MET A 221 -10.01 11.79 -6.88
C MET A 221 -8.92 12.79 -6.50
N GLU A 222 -9.25 13.73 -5.64
CA GLU A 222 -8.26 14.60 -4.99
C GLU A 222 -7.53 13.82 -3.87
N GLY A 223 -6.52 14.44 -3.26
CA GLY A 223 -5.73 13.89 -2.16
C GLY A 223 -5.27 14.99 -1.21
#